data_AF-A0A851MWW1-F1
#
_entry.id   AF-A0A851MWW1-F1
#
_cell.length_a   1.000
_cell.length_b   1.000
_cell.length_c   1.000
_cell.angle_alpha   90.00
_cell.angle_beta   90.00
_cell.angle_gamma   90.00
#
_symmetry.space_group_name_H-M   'P 1'
#
loop_
_entity.id
_entity.type
_entity.pdbx_description
1 polymer ?
#
loop_
_entity_poly.entity_id
_entity_poly.type
_entity_poly.pdbx_seq_one_letter_code
_entity_poly.pdbx_strand_id
1 'polypeptide(L)' 'RPPSIRPPRPLVLASKVGNRREQAGEATCITEMSVMMACWKQNDFNDAACAEEIRLFYDCVAKAE' A
#
# COMPACT_ATOMS: atom_id res chain seq x y z
N ARG A 1 -7.76 -50.00 5.62
CA ARG A 1 -8.31 -48.61 5.60
C ARG A 1 -7.32 -47.74 4.84
N PRO A 2 -7.74 -46.99 3.81
CA PRO A 2 -6.85 -46.06 3.12
C PRO A 2 -6.38 -44.93 4.04
N PRO A 3 -5.19 -44.37 3.83
CA PRO A 3 -4.66 -43.29 4.67
C PRO A 3 -5.50 -42.02 4.53
N SER A 4 -5.73 -41.34 5.65
CA SER A 4 -6.57 -40.13 5.69
C SER A 4 -5.91 -38.91 5.04
N ILE A 5 -4.57 -38.87 4.96
CA ILE A 5 -3.79 -37.78 4.37
C ILE A 5 -2.58 -38.39 3.65
N ARG A 6 -2.22 -37.81 2.49
CA ARG A 6 -0.98 -38.10 1.77
C ARG A 6 -0.16 -36.81 1.64
N PRO A 7 0.67 -36.47 2.65
CA PRO A 7 1.42 -35.23 2.62
C PRO A 7 2.54 -35.29 1.57
N PRO A 8 2.80 -34.20 0.83
CA PRO A 8 3.85 -34.14 -0.19
C PRO A 8 5.26 -34.01 0.41
N ARG A 9 5.36 -33.76 1.72
CA ARG A 9 6.61 -33.62 2.47
C ARG A 9 6.52 -34.43 3.77
N PRO A 10 7.66 -34.93 4.29
CA PRO A 10 7.67 -35.67 5.54
C PRO A 10 7.18 -34.79 6.70
N LEU A 11 6.40 -35.38 7.60
CA LEU A 11 5.86 -34.73 8.80
C LEU A 11 6.94 -34.67 9.89
N VAL A 12 8.04 -34.00 9.60
CA VAL A 12 9.16 -33.76 10.53
C VAL A 12 9.40 -32.27 10.63
N LEU A 13 9.80 -31.82 11.82
CA LEU A 13 10.11 -30.40 12.04
C LEU A 13 11.40 -30.03 11.30
N ALA A 14 11.39 -28.88 10.65
CA ALA A 14 12.61 -28.28 10.10
C ALA A 14 13.36 -27.52 11.19
N SER A 15 14.69 -27.46 11.09
CA SER A 15 15.54 -26.62 11.94
C SER A 15 15.52 -25.13 11.56
N LYS A 16 14.53 -24.69 10.77
CA LYS A 16 14.35 -23.31 10.33
C LYS A 16 12.87 -22.94 10.24
N VAL A 17 12.58 -21.65 10.36
CA VAL A 17 11.24 -21.07 10.22
C VAL A 17 11.11 -20.32 8.90
N GLY A 18 9.87 -20.04 8.48
CA GLY A 18 9.62 -19.14 7.35
C GLY A 18 9.98 -17.71 7.74
N ASN A 19 10.72 -17.00 6.87
CA ASN A 19 11.01 -15.59 7.07
C ASN A 19 9.72 -14.76 7.01
N ARG A 20 9.72 -13.62 7.70
CA ARG A 20 8.73 -12.57 7.49
C ARG A 20 8.76 -12.19 6.01
N ARG A 21 7.59 -12.12 5.38
CA ARG A 21 7.47 -11.51 4.06
C ARG A 21 7.62 -10.01 4.24
N GLU A 22 8.60 -9.44 3.56
CA GLU A 22 8.68 -7.99 3.40
C GLU A 22 7.43 -7.51 2.66
N GLN A 23 6.88 -6.39 3.12
CA GLN A 23 5.78 -5.76 2.40
C GLN A 23 6.35 -5.20 1.09
N ALA A 24 5.73 -5.55 -0.03
CA ALA A 24 6.05 -4.89 -1.30
C ALA A 24 5.72 -3.40 -1.16
N GLY A 25 6.52 -2.53 -1.79
CA GLY A 25 6.26 -1.09 -1.78
C GLY A 25 4.87 -0.81 -2.33
N GLU A 26 4.03 -0.18 -1.51
CA GLU A 26 2.71 0.33 -1.93
C GLU A 26 2.84 1.83 -2.22
N ALA A 27 2.08 2.31 -3.20
CA ALA A 27 2.00 3.75 -3.43
C ALA A 27 1.34 4.41 -2.20
N THR A 28 2.07 5.29 -1.53
CA THR A 28 1.57 6.07 -0.39
C THR A 28 0.82 7.31 -0.87
N CYS A 29 0.02 7.93 0.01
CA CYS A 29 -0.67 9.20 -0.25
C CYS A 29 -1.69 9.20 -1.41
N ILE A 30 -2.24 8.03 -1.75
CA ILE A 30 -3.23 7.89 -2.84
C ILE A 30 -4.52 8.67 -2.52
N THR A 31 -4.92 8.69 -1.24
CA THR A 31 -6.10 9.41 -0.77
C THR A 31 -6.00 10.90 -1.02
N GLU A 32 -4.90 11.53 -0.60
CA GLU A 32 -4.62 12.95 -0.77
C GLU A 32 -4.47 13.29 -2.25
N MET A 33 -3.78 12.43 -3.01
CA MET A 33 -3.66 12.58 -4.46
C MET A 33 -5.04 12.58 -5.13
N SER A 34 -5.95 11.69 -4.73
CA SER A 34 -7.30 11.62 -5.31
C SER A 34 -8.14 12.86 -5.03
N VAL A 35 -8.01 13.44 -3.83
CA VAL A 35 -8.71 14.69 -3.46
C VAL A 35 -8.15 15.88 -4.24
N MET A 36 -6.83 15.98 -4.36
CA MET A 36 -6.16 17.01 -5.17
C MET A 36 -6.60 16.95 -6.63
N MET A 37 -6.61 15.75 -7.24
CA MET A 37 -7.11 15.57 -8.62
C MET A 37 -8.58 15.95 -8.77
N ALA A 38 -9.41 15.67 -7.75
CA ALA A 38 -10.82 16.04 -7.77
C ALA A 38 -11.00 17.56 -7.73
N CYS A 39 -10.25 18.26 -6.87
CA CYS A 39 -10.25 19.72 -6.82
C CYS A 39 -9.82 20.32 -8.15
N TRP A 40 -8.70 19.84 -8.72
CA TRP A 40 -8.23 20.32 -10.02
C TRP A 40 -9.28 20.15 -11.11
N LYS A 41 -9.94 18.99 -11.19
CA LYS A 41 -11.00 18.76 -12.18
C LYS A 41 -12.16 19.76 -12.04
N GLN A 42 -12.47 20.23 -10.83
CA GLN A 42 -13.55 21.19 -10.58
C GLN A 42 -13.15 22.64 -10.83
N ASN A 43 -11.84 22.94 -10.77
CA ASN A 43 -11.30 24.30 -10.82
C ASN A 43 -10.37 24.53 -12.02
N ASP A 44 -10.60 23.83 -13.13
CA ASP A 44 -9.80 23.94 -14.37
C ASP A 44 -8.29 23.82 -14.13
N PHE A 45 -7.90 22.90 -13.23
CA PHE A 45 -6.51 22.64 -12.85
C PHE A 45 -5.77 23.86 -12.30
N ASN A 46 -6.48 24.77 -11.62
CA ASN A 46 -5.90 25.94 -10.98
C ASN A 46 -5.33 25.61 -9.59
N ASP A 47 -4.01 25.72 -9.44
CA ASP A 47 -3.31 25.46 -8.17
C ASP A 47 -3.68 26.43 -7.05
N ALA A 48 -3.98 27.69 -7.37
CA ALA A 48 -4.37 28.66 -6.34
C ALA A 48 -5.76 28.34 -5.75
N ALA A 49 -6.66 27.76 -6.56
CA ALA A 49 -7.97 27.31 -6.10
C ALA A 49 -7.88 26.02 -5.25
N CYS A 50 -6.85 25.19 -5.47
CA CYS A 50 -6.65 23.90 -4.81
C CYS A 50 -5.45 23.90 -3.84
N ALA A 51 -5.07 25.07 -3.33
CA ALA A 51 -3.86 25.24 -2.53
C ALA A 51 -3.88 24.41 -1.24
N GLU A 52 -5.06 24.17 -0.66
CA GLU A 52 -5.21 23.33 0.53
C GLU A 52 -4.95 21.86 0.21
N GLU A 53 -5.58 21.32 -0.83
CA GLU A 53 -5.45 19.92 -1.25
C GLU A 53 -4.01 19.61 -1.67
N ILE A 54 -3.37 20.55 -2.36
CA ILE A 54 -1.95 20.46 -2.73
C ILE A 54 -1.08 20.41 -1.48
N ARG A 55 -1.32 21.28 -0.49
CA ARG A 55 -0.57 21.28 0.77
C ARG A 55 -0.74 19.95 1.52
N LEU A 56 -1.96 19.44 1.60
CA LEU A 56 -2.24 18.15 2.27
C LEU A 56 -1.53 16.98 1.58
N PHE A 57 -1.49 16.97 0.25
CA PHE A 57 -0.75 15.98 -0.52
C PHE A 57 0.75 16.03 -0.20
N TYR A 58 1.36 17.22 -0.25
CA TYR A 58 2.79 17.36 0.08
C TYR A 58 3.10 17.05 1.55
N ASP A 59 2.22 17.41 2.49
CA ASP A 59 2.34 17.06 3.90
C ASP A 59 2.30 15.52 4.11
N CYS A 60 1.57 14.79 3.27
CA CYS A 60 1.58 13.32 3.28
C CYS A 60 2.89 12.78 2.71
N VAL A 61 3.32 13.28 1.54
CA VAL A 61 4.55 12.83 0.88
C VAL A 61 5.76 13.03 1.80
N ALA A 62 5.86 14.19 2.46
CA ALA A 62 6.95 14.49 3.39
C ALA A 62 6.99 13.59 4.65
N LYS A 63 5.88 12.92 5.00
CA LYS A 63 5.83 11.93 6.10
C LYS A 63 6.10 10.51 5.63
N ALA A 64 5.97 10.26 4.33
CA ALA A 64 6.18 8.95 3.73
C ALA A 64 7.64 8.73 3.28
N GLU A 65 8.40 9.82 3.08
CA GLU A 65 9.88 9.82 2.98
C GLU A 65 10.55 9.64 4.35
#